data_AF-A0A1I5XF21-F1
#
_entry.id   AF-A0A1I5XF21-F1
#
_cell.length_a   1.000
_cell.length_b   1.000
_cell.length_c   1.000
_cell.angle_alpha   90.00
_cell.angle_beta   90.00
_cell.angle_gamma   90.00
#
_symmetry.space_group_name_H-M   'P 1'
#
loop_
_entity.id
_entity.type
_entity.pdbx_description
1 polymer ?
#
loop_
_entity_poly.entity_id
_entity_poly.type
_entity_poly.pdbx_seq_one_letter_code
_entity_poly.pdbx_strand_id
1 'polypeptide(L)'
;MGKNVSLLVLVSIISLFGCKAEGLPVDQDIKRVNIAESSGFGGLNENFIMNIEDSNKLEDFQALMESAEKEDIKVNRPIYDMQIKYEDDTNRGLHLSQKKNGELTLMFIGHEEDVYVPSPESSKKVKEILNNLD
;
A
#
# COMPACT_ATOMS: atom_id res chain seq x y z
N MET A 1 14.59 -68.60 8.34
CA MET A 1 15.31 -67.34 8.07
C MET A 1 14.36 -66.18 8.28
N GLY A 2 14.68 -65.27 9.21
CA GLY A 2 13.81 -64.18 9.65
C GLY A 2 13.66 -63.07 8.60
N LYS A 3 12.43 -62.58 8.44
CA LYS A 3 12.08 -61.44 7.61
C LYS A 3 12.27 -60.16 8.42
N ASN A 4 13.24 -59.32 8.04
CA ASN A 4 13.34 -57.96 8.54
C ASN A 4 13.19 -57.00 7.37
N VAL A 5 11.95 -56.62 7.06
CA VAL A 5 11.68 -55.46 6.19
C VAL A 5 11.61 -54.25 7.12
N SER A 6 12.72 -53.53 7.24
CA SER A 6 12.73 -52.24 7.93
C SER A 6 12.20 -51.20 6.95
N LEU A 7 10.91 -50.87 7.08
CA LEU A 7 10.26 -49.80 6.32
C LEU A 7 10.56 -48.47 7.02
N LEU A 8 11.59 -47.76 6.56
CA LEU A 8 11.90 -46.41 7.01
C LEU A 8 10.96 -45.43 6.28
N VAL A 9 9.84 -45.06 6.89
CA VAL A 9 8.96 -44.01 6.38
C VAL A 9 9.52 -42.66 6.83
N LEU A 10 10.28 -42.01 5.95
CA LEU A 10 10.74 -40.63 6.15
C LEU A 10 9.59 -39.68 5.75
N VAL A 11 8.73 -39.31 6.71
CA VAL A 11 7.76 -38.22 6.52
C VAL A 11 8.51 -36.90 6.70
N SER A 12 9.06 -36.38 5.61
CA SER A 12 9.54 -35.00 5.58
C SER A 12 8.32 -34.09 5.44
N ILE A 13 7.91 -33.51 6.57
CA ILE A 13 6.99 -32.38 6.65
C ILE A 13 7.69 -31.22 5.92
N ILE A 14 7.37 -31.01 4.65
CA ILE A 14 7.72 -29.76 3.97
C ILE A 14 6.69 -28.75 4.47
N SER A 15 7.07 -28.02 5.51
CA SER A 15 6.39 -26.79 5.92
C SER A 15 6.28 -25.90 4.68
N LEU A 16 5.05 -25.73 4.17
CA LEU A 16 4.74 -24.67 3.22
C LEU A 16 5.07 -23.36 3.93
N PHE A 17 6.24 -22.80 3.64
CA PHE A 17 6.62 -21.47 4.06
C PHE A 17 5.51 -20.50 3.62
N GLY A 18 5.12 -19.66 4.57
CA GLY A 18 3.88 -18.89 4.58
C GLY A 18 3.65 -18.02 3.36
N CYS A 19 2.37 -17.67 3.20
CA CYS A 19 1.88 -16.63 2.32
C CYS A 19 2.78 -15.39 2.47
N LYS A 20 3.60 -15.10 1.47
CA LYS A 20 4.37 -13.87 1.41
C LYS A 20 3.36 -12.80 1.00
N ALA A 21 3.00 -11.90 1.92
CA ALA A 21 2.14 -10.77 1.57
C ALA A 21 2.79 -10.02 0.39
N GLU A 22 2.01 -9.76 -0.66
CA GLU A 22 2.46 -8.98 -1.81
C GLU A 22 2.48 -7.51 -1.40
N GLY A 23 3.65 -6.88 -1.40
CA GLY A 23 3.78 -5.46 -1.08
C GLY A 23 3.34 -4.56 -2.23
N LEU A 24 3.08 -3.29 -1.93
CA LEU A 24 2.93 -2.28 -2.97
C LEU A 24 4.29 -2.07 -3.67
N PRO A 25 4.38 -2.12 -5.01
CA PRO A 25 5.64 -1.94 -5.73
C PRO A 25 6.12 -0.48 -5.62
N VAL A 26 7.24 -0.30 -4.91
CA VAL A 26 7.91 0.99 -4.71
C VAL A 26 9.39 0.80 -5.02
N ASP A 27 9.80 1.23 -6.22
CA ASP A 27 11.17 1.01 -6.71
C ASP A 27 11.99 2.28 -6.82
N GLN A 28 11.39 3.45 -6.58
CA GLN A 28 11.99 4.77 -6.78
C GLN A 28 11.61 5.71 -5.64
N ASP A 29 12.48 6.68 -5.37
CA ASP A 29 12.22 7.72 -4.37
C ASP A 29 11.19 8.72 -4.88
N ILE A 30 10.31 9.16 -3.97
CA ILE A 30 9.27 10.15 -4.27
C ILE A 30 9.88 11.55 -4.33
N LYS A 31 9.65 12.23 -5.46
CA LYS A 31 10.02 13.63 -5.72
C LYS A 31 8.93 14.62 -5.30
N ARG A 32 7.66 14.23 -5.48
CA ARG A 32 6.50 15.06 -5.15
C ARG A 32 5.25 14.20 -4.95
N VAL A 33 4.39 14.60 -4.01
CA VAL A 33 3.02 14.07 -3.89
C VAL A 33 2.02 15.20 -4.15
N ASN A 34 1.16 15.03 -5.14
CA ASN A 34 0.01 15.92 -5.34
C ASN A 34 -1.26 15.23 -4.84
N ILE A 35 -2.14 15.98 -4.18
CA ILE A 35 -3.34 15.43 -3.53
C ILE A 35 -4.56 16.23 -3.99
N ALA A 36 -5.61 15.53 -4.37
CA ALA A 36 -6.93 16.07 -4.69
C ALA A 36 -8.01 15.35 -3.87
N GLU A 37 -9.11 16.03 -3.58
CA GLU A 37 -10.31 15.34 -3.07
C GLU A 37 -10.77 14.30 -4.10
N SER A 38 -11.06 13.08 -3.65
CA SER A 38 -11.44 12.04 -4.60
C SER A 38 -12.86 12.21 -5.12
N SER A 39 -13.04 11.98 -6.42
CA SER A 39 -14.36 11.81 -7.04
C SER A 39 -14.86 10.35 -6.95
N GLY A 40 -14.23 9.53 -6.11
CA GLY A 40 -14.49 8.09 -5.95
C GLY A 40 -13.57 7.22 -6.80
N PHE A 41 -13.94 5.94 -6.92
CA PHE A 41 -13.23 5.01 -7.78
C PHE A 41 -13.25 5.44 -9.25
N GLY A 42 -12.19 5.11 -9.99
CA GLY A 42 -12.01 5.44 -11.40
C GLY A 42 -10.74 6.25 -11.63
N GLY A 43 -10.81 7.26 -12.49
CA GLY A 43 -9.63 8.06 -12.84
C GLY A 43 -9.11 8.96 -11.70
N LEU A 44 -7.89 9.46 -11.89
CA LEU A 44 -7.26 10.46 -11.02
C LEU A 44 -7.98 11.79 -11.12
N ASN A 45 -8.45 12.35 -10.02
CA ASN A 45 -8.79 13.77 -9.97
C ASN A 45 -7.51 14.63 -9.95
N GLU A 46 -7.32 15.43 -10.99
CA GLU A 46 -6.13 16.30 -11.13
C GLU A 46 -6.35 17.72 -10.56
N ASN A 47 -7.51 18.00 -9.95
CA ASN A 47 -7.76 19.25 -9.23
C ASN A 47 -7.03 19.24 -7.88
N PHE A 48 -5.71 19.28 -7.93
CA PHE A 48 -4.85 19.16 -6.75
C PHE A 48 -5.04 20.34 -5.80
N ILE A 49 -5.38 20.03 -4.55
CA ILE A 49 -5.53 20.98 -3.45
C ILE A 49 -4.25 21.11 -2.63
N MET A 50 -3.32 20.17 -2.76
CA MET A 50 -2.03 20.17 -2.06
C MET A 50 -0.93 19.60 -2.95
N ASN A 51 0.25 20.21 -2.86
CA ASN A 51 1.48 19.71 -3.49
C ASN A 51 2.56 19.64 -2.40
N ILE A 52 3.13 18.47 -2.20
CA ILE A 52 4.11 18.17 -1.14
C ILE A 52 5.47 17.95 -1.80
N GLU A 53 6.45 18.76 -1.40
CA GLU A 53 7.87 18.66 -1.79
C GLU A 53 8.81 18.67 -0.58
N ASP A 54 8.27 18.78 0.64
CA ASP A 54 9.05 18.76 1.87
C ASP A 54 9.61 17.35 2.12
N SER A 55 10.94 17.22 2.24
CA SER A 55 11.62 15.93 2.28
C SER A 55 11.14 15.03 3.42
N ASN A 56 10.89 15.58 4.61
CA ASN A 56 10.43 14.78 5.76
C ASN A 56 9.03 14.22 5.50
N LYS A 57 8.14 15.05 4.92
CA LYS A 57 6.81 14.58 4.52
C LYS A 57 6.90 13.53 3.42
N LEU A 58 7.78 13.72 2.43
CA LEU A 58 7.97 12.75 1.36
C LEU A 58 8.45 11.39 1.89
N GLU A 59 9.35 11.38 2.87
CA GLU A 59 9.77 10.16 3.57
C GLU A 59 8.60 9.45 4.28
N ASP A 60 7.65 10.21 4.86
CA ASP A 60 6.45 9.62 5.47
C ASP A 60 5.53 8.97 4.43
N PHE A 61 5.39 9.56 3.24
CA PHE A 61 4.66 8.94 2.12
C PHE A 61 5.40 7.71 1.56
N GLN A 62 6.73 7.78 1.46
CA GLN A 62 7.57 6.65 1.06
C GLN A 62 7.34 5.47 2.01
N ALA A 63 7.47 5.70 3.32
CA ALA A 63 7.24 4.69 4.34
C ALA A 63 5.80 4.17 4.36
N LEU A 64 4.80 5.01 4.06
CA LEU A 64 3.42 4.58 3.88
C LEU A 64 3.30 3.52 2.78
N MET A 65 3.91 3.77 1.63
CA MET A 65 3.84 2.88 0.48
C MET A 65 4.67 1.60 0.69
N GLU A 66 5.89 1.71 1.23
CA GLU A 66 6.78 0.57 1.48
C GLU A 66 6.25 -0.40 2.56
N SER A 67 5.52 0.12 3.54
CA SER A 67 4.90 -0.70 4.60
C SER A 67 3.55 -1.29 4.21
N ALA A 68 3.07 -1.04 2.98
CA ALA A 68 1.75 -1.45 2.56
C ALA A 68 1.75 -2.89 2.05
N GLU A 69 0.93 -3.73 2.66
CA GLU A 69 0.74 -5.13 2.31
C GLU A 69 -0.63 -5.34 1.67
N LYS A 70 -0.69 -6.18 0.62
CA LYS A 70 -1.93 -6.53 -0.06
C LYS A 70 -2.84 -7.34 0.86
N GLU A 71 -4.10 -6.90 0.98
CA GLU A 71 -5.14 -7.57 1.75
C GLU A 71 -6.40 -7.79 0.91
N ASP A 72 -7.01 -8.97 1.01
CA ASP A 72 -8.33 -9.24 0.42
C ASP A 72 -9.45 -8.70 1.33
N ILE A 73 -9.71 -7.40 1.21
CA ILE A 73 -10.71 -6.69 2.02
C ILE A 73 -11.56 -5.76 1.17
N LYS A 74 -12.78 -5.48 1.65
CA LYS A 74 -13.61 -4.42 1.09
C LYS A 74 -13.21 -3.08 1.69
N VAL A 75 -12.99 -2.10 0.83
CA VAL A 75 -12.69 -0.72 1.22
C VAL A 75 -13.87 0.20 0.97
N ASN A 76 -13.91 1.30 1.73
CA ASN A 76 -14.83 2.38 1.47
C ASN A 76 -14.38 3.17 0.23
N ARG A 77 -15.27 4.05 -0.24
CA ARG A 77 -14.98 5.00 -1.31
C ARG A 77 -13.71 5.82 -0.98
N PRO A 78 -12.83 6.09 -1.96
CA PRO A 78 -11.67 6.94 -1.78
C PRO A 78 -12.02 8.31 -1.24
N ILE A 79 -11.16 8.80 -0.34
CA ILE A 79 -11.24 10.14 0.26
C ILE A 79 -10.34 11.13 -0.48
N TYR A 80 -9.18 10.66 -0.95
CA TYR A 80 -8.25 11.47 -1.74
C TYR A 80 -7.72 10.67 -2.92
N ASP A 81 -7.40 11.40 -3.99
CA ASP A 81 -6.62 10.92 -5.11
C ASP A 81 -5.22 11.53 -5.00
N MET A 82 -4.20 10.68 -5.14
CA MET A 82 -2.81 11.08 -5.02
C MET A 82 -2.06 10.80 -6.32
N GLN A 83 -1.35 11.81 -6.82
CA GLN A 83 -0.35 11.63 -7.87
C GLN A 83 1.03 11.58 -7.21
N ILE A 84 1.66 10.41 -7.25
CA ILE A 84 3.03 10.21 -6.82
C ILE A 84 3.92 10.48 -8.03
N LYS A 85 4.82 11.46 -7.91
CA LYS A 85 5.88 11.71 -8.90
C LYS A 85 7.21 11.24 -8.31
N TYR A 86 7.91 10.41 -9.05
CA TYR A 86 9.21 9.89 -8.65
C TYR A 86 10.35 10.71 -9.24
N GLU A 87 11.57 10.47 -8.77
CA GLU A 87 12.78 11.15 -9.26
C GLU A 87 13.10 10.85 -10.74
N ASP A 88 12.70 9.68 -11.25
CA ASP A 88 12.84 9.30 -12.67
C ASP A 88 11.80 9.94 -13.60
N ASP A 89 11.04 10.92 -13.09
CA ASP A 89 9.91 11.61 -13.72
C ASP A 89 8.72 10.70 -14.10
N THR A 90 8.73 9.42 -13.71
CA THR A 90 7.54 8.58 -13.78
C THR A 90 6.52 9.01 -12.73
N ASN A 91 5.26 8.67 -12.97
CA ASN A 91 4.20 8.92 -12.02
C ASN A 91 3.27 7.72 -11.87
N ARG A 92 2.59 7.69 -10.72
CA ARG A 92 1.54 6.73 -10.40
C ARG A 92 0.38 7.45 -9.73
N GLY A 93 -0.83 7.07 -10.09
CA GLY A 93 -2.06 7.50 -9.43
C GLY A 93 -2.46 6.48 -8.36
N LEU A 94 -2.77 6.97 -7.17
CA LEU A 94 -3.28 6.16 -6.07
C LEU A 94 -4.60 6.73 -5.57
N HIS A 95 -5.55 5.85 -5.29
CA HIS A 95 -6.66 6.16 -4.40
C HIS A 95 -6.22 5.95 -2.95
N LEU A 96 -6.50 6.93 -2.10
CA LEU A 96 -6.41 6.81 -0.65
C LEU A 96 -7.81 6.66 -0.08
N SER A 97 -8.06 5.55 0.61
CA SER A 97 -9.31 5.22 1.29
C SER A 97 -9.08 5.06 2.80
N GLN A 98 -10.17 4.87 3.54
CA GLN A 98 -10.13 4.60 4.96
C GLN A 98 -11.06 3.44 5.33
N LYS A 99 -10.55 2.45 6.09
CA LYS A 99 -11.34 1.40 6.73
C LYS A 99 -12.26 1.99 7.81
N LYS A 100 -13.26 1.24 8.26
CA LYS A 100 -14.19 1.69 9.32
C LYS A 100 -13.51 2.00 10.66
N ASN A 101 -12.41 1.30 10.97
CA ASN A 101 -11.59 1.54 12.17
C ASN A 101 -10.65 2.75 12.01
N GLY A 102 -10.71 3.43 10.87
CA GLY A 102 -9.89 4.59 10.57
C GLY A 102 -8.55 4.26 9.89
N GLU A 103 -8.14 3.01 9.70
CA GLU A 103 -6.88 2.67 9.01
C GLU A 103 -6.90 3.11 7.54
N LEU A 104 -5.75 3.58 7.03
CA LEU A 104 -5.65 3.96 5.63
C LEU A 104 -5.55 2.72 4.75
N THR A 105 -5.99 2.86 3.50
CA THR A 105 -5.78 1.85 2.46
C THR A 105 -5.41 2.54 1.15
N LEU A 106 -4.54 1.91 0.38
CA LEU A 106 -4.07 2.38 -0.92
C LEU A 106 -4.55 1.44 -2.02
N MET A 107 -4.86 2.00 -3.18
CA MET A 107 -5.12 1.25 -4.42
C MET A 107 -4.50 2.01 -5.58
N PHE A 108 -3.98 1.29 -6.58
CA PHE A 108 -3.63 1.94 -7.83
C PHE A 108 -4.89 2.30 -8.62
N ILE A 109 -4.87 3.47 -9.23
CA ILE A 109 -5.92 3.90 -10.16
C ILE A 109 -5.91 2.96 -11.37
N GLY A 110 -7.07 2.38 -11.68
CA GLY A 110 -7.26 1.33 -12.70
C GLY A 110 -7.01 -0.10 -12.22
N HIS A 111 -6.68 -0.29 -10.93
CA HIS A 111 -6.51 -1.59 -10.26
C HIS A 111 -7.13 -1.56 -8.86
N GLU A 112 -8.36 -1.05 -8.75
CA GLU A 112 -9.04 -0.82 -7.48
C GLU A 112 -9.42 -2.10 -6.72
N GLU A 113 -9.30 -3.27 -7.35
CA GLU A 113 -9.39 -4.58 -6.72
C GLU A 113 -8.20 -4.93 -5.84
N ASP A 114 -7.04 -4.30 -6.07
CA ASP A 114 -5.81 -4.55 -5.33
C ASP A 114 -5.67 -3.54 -4.18
N VAL A 115 -6.14 -3.95 -3.01
CA VAL A 115 -6.10 -3.13 -1.79
C VAL A 115 -4.82 -3.40 -1.01
N TYR A 116 -4.10 -2.33 -0.68
CA TYR A 116 -2.91 -2.37 0.15
C TYR A 116 -3.14 -1.62 1.46
N VAL A 117 -2.64 -2.20 2.56
CA VAL A 117 -2.84 -1.69 3.92
C VAL A 117 -1.49 -1.35 4.51
N PRO A 118 -1.16 -0.06 4.65
CA PRO A 118 0.05 0.40 5.33
C PRO A 118 0.06 0.04 6.82
N SER A 119 1.25 0.02 7.41
CA SER A 119 1.38 -0.13 8.86
C SER A 119 0.60 0.97 9.62
N PRO A 120 0.14 0.70 10.87
CA PRO A 120 -0.52 1.72 11.69
C PRO A 120 0.35 2.96 11.94
N GLU A 121 1.67 2.78 12.05
CA GLU A 121 2.61 3.87 12.31
C GLU A 121 2.71 4.81 11.11
N SER A 122 3.00 4.28 9.92
CA SER A 122 3.10 5.09 8.69
C SER A 122 1.75 5.75 8.35
N SER A 123 0.65 5.03 8.55
CA SER A 123 -0.71 5.58 8.43
C SER A 123 -0.96 6.79 9.33
N LYS A 124 -0.43 6.78 10.56
CA LYS A 124 -0.61 7.88 11.51
C LYS A 124 0.13 9.13 11.04
N LYS A 125 1.37 9.00 10.59
CA LYS A 125 2.18 10.13 10.11
C LYS A 125 1.55 10.81 8.90
N VAL A 126 1.10 10.03 7.91
CA VAL A 126 0.43 10.61 6.73
C VAL A 126 -0.92 11.24 7.10
N LYS A 127 -1.71 10.67 8.01
CA LYS A 127 -2.92 11.34 8.52
C LYS A 127 -2.62 12.68 9.18
N GLU A 128 -1.55 12.79 9.95
CA GLU A 128 -1.16 14.06 10.56
C GLU A 128 -0.84 15.10 9.49
N ILE A 129 -0.18 14.71 8.38
CA ILE A 129 0.03 15.60 7.23
C ILE A 129 -1.30 16.03 6.59
N LEU A 130 -2.21 15.09 6.36
CA LEU A 130 -3.51 15.35 5.72
C LEU A 130 -4.46 16.18 6.62
N ASN A 131 -4.42 16.02 7.94
CA ASN A 131 -5.27 16.79 8.83
C ASN A 131 -4.85 18.26 8.96
N ASN A 132 -3.65 18.62 8.50
CA ASN A 132 -3.21 20.02 8.39
C ASN A 132 -3.63 20.66 7.06
N LEU A 133 -4.62 20.07 6.36
CA LEU A 133 -5.37 20.69 5.26
C LEU A 133 -6.36 21.73 5.84
N ASP A 134 -5.84 22.80 6.45
CA ASP A 134 -6.61 23.99 6.84
C ASP A 134 -6.39 25.13 5.82
#